data_AF-A0A449IJX6-F1
#
_entry.id   AF-A0A449IJX6-F1
#
_cell.length_a   1.000
_cell.length_b   1.000
_cell.length_c   1.000
_cell.angle_alpha   90.00
_cell.angle_beta   90.00
_cell.angle_gamma   90.00
#
_symmetry.space_group_name_H-M   'P 1'
#
loop_
_entity.id
_entity.type
_entity.pdbx_description
1 polymer ?
#
loop_
_entity_poly.entity_id
_entity_poly.type
_entity_poly.pdbx_seq_one_letter_code
_entity_poly.pdbx_strand_id
1 'polypeptide(L)'
;MTEAVQVMRDLARHMQQAGDGIEALSDQSQVIGSIVKTISSIADQTNLLALNAAIEAARAGEQGRGFAVVADEVRQLASRTSKATEEIIGVVRQNQDMARNAVALMADGKLQAEAGLALAAEAGTVIVEIQDGAQKVVDAVGQFANQLSS
;
A
#
# COMPACT_ATOMS: atom_id res chain seq x y z
N MET A 1 5.31 -25.55 20.83
CA MET A 1 4.02 -24.87 20.60
C MET A 1 4.07 -23.37 20.85
N THR A 2 4.85 -22.93 21.83
CA THR A 2 5.17 -21.51 22.08
C THR A 2 5.74 -20.82 20.83
N GLU A 3 6.54 -21.52 20.02
CA GLU A 3 7.05 -21.02 18.74
C GLU A 3 5.95 -20.73 17.72
N ALA A 4 4.99 -21.64 17.50
CA ALA A 4 3.90 -21.42 16.53
C ALA A 4 3.04 -20.21 16.90
N VAL A 5 2.71 -20.09 18.19
CA VAL A 5 2.01 -18.93 18.76
C VAL A 5 2.82 -17.64 18.54
N GLN A 6 4.14 -17.69 18.76
CA GLN A 6 5.02 -16.53 18.59
C GLN A 6 5.12 -16.10 17.12
N VAL A 7 5.28 -17.06 16.20
CA VAL A 7 5.31 -16.81 14.75
C VAL A 7 4.03 -16.14 14.27
N MET A 8 2.86 -16.59 14.74
CA MET A 8 1.57 -15.98 14.35
C MET A 8 1.43 -14.54 14.88
N ARG A 9 1.88 -14.27 16.12
CA ARG A 9 1.89 -12.89 16.64
C ARG A 9 2.83 -11.99 15.86
N ASP A 10 4.01 -12.49 15.51
CA ASP A 10 4.99 -11.72 14.75
C ASP A 10 4.49 -11.47 13.32
N LEU A 11 3.81 -12.44 12.70
CA LEU A 11 3.14 -12.28 11.40
C LEU A 11 2.06 -11.19 11.46
N ALA A 12 1.16 -11.24 12.45
CA ALA A 12 0.12 -10.22 12.61
C ALA A 12 0.72 -8.81 12.79
N ARG A 13 1.83 -8.69 13.54
CA ARG A 13 2.56 -7.43 13.71
C ARG A 13 3.17 -6.96 12.40
N HIS A 14 3.81 -7.84 11.63
CA HIS A 14 4.38 -7.50 10.33
C HIS A 14 3.31 -7.07 9.32
N MET A 15 2.13 -7.71 9.32
CA MET A 15 1.00 -7.30 8.49
C MET A 15 0.52 -5.89 8.85
N GLN A 16 0.42 -5.58 10.15
CA GLN A 16 0.08 -4.22 10.61
C GLN A 16 1.12 -3.19 10.14
N GLN A 17 2.41 -3.44 10.37
CA GLN A 17 3.48 -2.52 9.98
C GLN A 17 3.54 -2.31 8.47
N ALA A 18 3.32 -3.37 7.68
CA ALA A 18 3.24 -3.27 6.23
C ALA A 18 2.02 -2.43 5.80
N GLY A 19 0.88 -2.59 6.49
CA GLY A 19 -0.33 -1.80 6.28
C GLY A 19 -0.07 -0.31 6.48
N ASP A 20 0.54 0.05 7.61
CA ASP A 20 0.89 1.44 7.94
C ASP A 20 1.83 2.06 6.88
N GLY A 21 2.81 1.27 6.39
CA GLY A 21 3.73 1.71 5.34
C GLY A 21 3.07 1.95 3.98
N ILE A 22 2.08 1.12 3.62
CA ILE A 22 1.30 1.30 2.39
C ILE A 22 0.31 2.46 2.51
N GLU A 23 -0.25 2.69 3.70
CA GLU A 23 -1.11 3.84 3.96
C GLU A 23 -0.32 5.15 3.78
N ALA A 24 0.90 5.23 4.31
CA ALA A 24 1.79 6.36 4.07
C ALA A 24 2.11 6.55 2.56
N LEU A 25 2.25 5.47 1.79
CA LEU A 25 2.42 5.55 0.33
C LEU A 25 1.16 6.10 -0.37
N SER A 26 -0.03 5.75 0.11
CA SER A 26 -1.31 6.28 -0.38
C SER A 26 -1.39 7.80 -0.17
N ASP A 27 -1.04 8.27 1.04
CA ASP A 27 -1.00 9.68 1.39
C ASP A 27 0.00 10.45 0.53
N GLN A 28 1.21 9.91 0.36
CA GLN A 28 2.23 10.51 -0.50
C GLN A 28 1.75 10.60 -1.96
N SER A 29 1.03 9.58 -2.45
CA SER A 29 0.43 9.60 -3.79
C SER A 29 -0.62 10.70 -3.92
N GLN A 30 -1.41 10.96 -2.88
CA GLN A 30 -2.38 12.07 -2.87
C GLN A 30 -1.68 13.43 -2.94
N VAL A 31 -0.57 13.62 -2.22
CA VAL A 31 0.25 14.83 -2.29
C VAL A 31 0.81 15.03 -3.70
N ILE A 32 1.36 13.97 -4.31
CA ILE A 32 1.83 14.02 -5.70
C ILE A 32 0.69 14.41 -6.65
N GLY A 33 -0.50 13.84 -6.49
CA GLY A 33 -1.68 14.19 -7.29
C GLY A 33 -2.05 15.67 -7.20
N SER A 34 -1.92 16.29 -6.02
CA SER A 34 -2.14 17.73 -5.83
C SER A 34 -1.10 18.59 -6.56
N ILE A 35 0.18 18.21 -6.45
CA ILE A 35 1.28 18.91 -7.13
C ILE A 35 1.08 18.83 -8.65
N VAL A 36 0.77 17.65 -9.18
CA VAL A 36 0.58 17.44 -10.61
C VAL A 36 -0.62 18.22 -11.16
N LYS A 37 -1.72 18.31 -10.41
CA LYS A 37 -2.85 19.21 -10.76
C LYS A 37 -2.42 20.68 -10.83
N THR A 38 -1.56 21.12 -9.92
CA THR A 38 -1.03 22.49 -9.94
C THR A 38 -0.18 22.72 -11.19
N ILE A 39 0.69 21.77 -11.55
CA ILE A 39 1.51 21.84 -12.78
C ILE A 39 0.62 21.87 -14.03
N SER A 40 -0.42 21.04 -14.09
CA SER A 40 -1.40 21.04 -15.18
C SER A 40 -2.07 22.40 -15.32
N SER A 41 -2.52 23.01 -14.22
CA SER A 41 -3.08 24.37 -14.24
C SER A 41 -2.07 25.43 -14.71
N ILE A 42 -0.80 25.31 -14.36
CA ILE A 42 0.26 26.23 -14.82
C ILE A 42 0.48 26.06 -16.33
N ALA A 43 0.49 24.82 -16.82
CA ALA A 43 0.63 24.54 -18.24
C ALA A 43 -0.54 25.12 -19.05
N ASP A 44 -1.78 24.97 -18.57
CA ASP A 44 -2.96 25.53 -19.22
C ASP A 44 -2.93 27.07 -19.25
N GLN A 45 -2.51 27.71 -18.15
CA GLN A 45 -2.30 29.17 -18.11
C GLN A 45 -1.19 29.61 -19.06
N THR A 46 -0.08 28.87 -19.12
CA THR A 46 1.04 29.14 -20.03
C THR A 46 0.58 29.03 -21.49
N ASN A 47 -0.25 28.04 -21.80
CA ASN A 47 -0.84 27.86 -23.12
C ASN A 47 -1.73 29.05 -23.51
N LEU A 48 -2.55 29.56 -22.59
CA LEU A 48 -3.37 30.76 -22.82
C LEU A 48 -2.53 32.04 -22.98
N LEU A 49 -1.47 32.20 -22.18
CA LEU A 49 -0.55 33.33 -22.32
C LEU A 49 0.18 33.31 -23.67
N ALA A 50 0.63 32.13 -24.10
CA ALA A 50 1.27 31.94 -25.40
C ALA A 50 0.30 32.25 -26.56
N LEU A 51 -0.97 31.85 -26.45
CA LEU A 51 -1.99 32.18 -27.43
C LEU A 51 -2.19 33.71 -27.54
N ASN A 52 -2.29 34.41 -26.42
CA ASN A 52 -2.41 35.87 -26.42
C ASN A 52 -1.18 36.54 -27.04
N ALA A 53 0.03 36.04 -26.76
CA ALA A 53 1.25 36.53 -27.37
C ALA A 53 1.28 36.30 -28.89
N ALA A 54 0.82 35.15 -29.37
CA ALA A 54 0.71 34.85 -30.80
C ALA A 54 -0.28 35.80 -31.51
N ILE A 55 -1.41 36.13 -30.87
CA ILE A 55 -2.39 37.10 -31.39
C ILE A 55 -1.76 38.49 -31.50
N GLU A 56 -1.07 38.96 -30.47
CA GLU A 56 -0.45 40.28 -30.48
C GLU A 56 0.72 40.35 -31.47
N ALA A 57 1.48 39.26 -31.62
CA ALA A 57 2.52 39.14 -32.64
C ALA A 57 1.95 39.24 -34.06
N ALA A 58 0.82 38.59 -34.33
CA ALA A 58 0.13 38.72 -35.62
C ALA A 58 -0.35 40.16 -35.88
N ARG A 59 -0.78 40.86 -34.83
CA ARG A 59 -1.22 42.26 -34.90
C ARG A 59 -0.08 43.23 -35.21
N ALA A 60 1.13 42.93 -34.74
CA ALA A 60 2.34 43.71 -35.02
C ALA A 60 2.91 43.50 -36.44
N GLY A 61 2.33 42.59 -37.24
CA GLY A 61 2.73 42.33 -38.62
C GLY A 61 4.18 41.83 -38.72
N GLU A 62 4.96 42.39 -39.64
CA GLU A 62 6.36 41.97 -39.88
C GLU A 62 7.25 42.12 -38.63
N GLN A 63 6.98 43.11 -37.77
CA GLN A 63 7.76 43.32 -36.53
C GLN A 63 7.48 42.25 -35.47
N GLY A 64 6.36 41.55 -35.57
CA GLY A 64 5.95 40.49 -34.64
C GLY A 64 6.41 39.09 -35.03
N ARG A 65 7.01 38.89 -36.21
CA ARG A 65 7.35 37.54 -36.73
C ARG A 65 8.20 36.71 -35.78
N GLY A 66 9.24 37.30 -35.19
CA GLY A 66 10.09 36.60 -34.21
C GLY A 66 9.34 36.20 -32.94
N PHE A 67 8.46 37.08 -32.44
CA PHE A 67 7.61 36.79 -31.27
C PHE A 67 6.57 35.71 -31.55
N ALA A 68 6.03 35.64 -32.78
CA ALA A 68 5.06 34.62 -33.17
C ALA A 68 5.67 33.20 -33.10
N VAL A 69 6.93 33.03 -33.55
CA VAL A 69 7.62 31.72 -33.48
C VAL A 69 7.85 31.30 -32.03
N VAL A 70 8.28 32.23 -31.17
CA VAL A 70 8.49 31.93 -29.75
C VAL A 70 7.16 31.59 -29.07
N ALA A 71 6.08 32.31 -29.37
CA ALA A 71 4.76 32.05 -28.81
C ALA A 71 4.25 30.65 -29.20
N ASP A 72 4.43 30.22 -30.44
CA ASP A 72 4.05 28.87 -30.87
C ASP A 72 4.88 27.78 -30.17
N GLU A 73 6.20 27.98 -29.99
CA GLU A 73 7.05 27.02 -29.27
C GLU A 73 6.63 26.88 -27.79
N VAL A 74 6.35 28.01 -27.11
CA VAL A 74 5.84 28.00 -25.73
C VAL A 74 4.50 27.28 -25.65
N ARG A 75 3.62 27.47 -26.64
CA ARG A 75 2.32 26.78 -26.71
C ARG A 75 2.50 25.26 -26.85
N GLN A 76 3.41 24.82 -27.71
CA GLN A 76 3.74 23.39 -27.87
C GLN A 76 4.32 22.80 -26.58
N LEU A 77 5.22 23.53 -25.92
CA LEU A 77 5.79 23.10 -24.65
C LEU A 77 4.71 22.95 -23.57
N ALA A 78 3.83 23.95 -23.43
CA ALA A 78 2.71 23.92 -22.50
C ALA A 78 1.79 22.71 -22.76
N SER A 79 1.44 22.45 -24.02
CA SER A 79 0.62 21.28 -24.40
C SER A 79 1.31 19.95 -24.05
N ARG A 80 2.62 19.84 -24.28
CA ARG A 80 3.40 18.65 -23.90
C ARG A 80 3.45 18.48 -22.38
N THR A 81 3.57 19.56 -21.62
CA THR A 81 3.52 19.54 -20.16
C THR A 81 2.15 19.08 -19.66
N SER A 82 1.04 19.61 -20.18
CA SER A 82 -0.32 19.18 -19.79
C SER A 82 -0.50 17.67 -20.05
N LYS A 83 -0.09 17.18 -21.22
CA LYS A 83 -0.16 15.74 -21.53
C LYS A 83 0.66 14.88 -20.56
N ALA A 84 1.90 15.30 -20.25
CA ALA A 84 2.73 14.59 -19.28
C ALA A 84 2.08 14.57 -17.89
N THR A 85 1.46 15.67 -17.46
CA THR A 85 0.74 15.70 -16.18
C THR A 85 -0.47 14.77 -16.15
N GLU A 86 -1.21 14.62 -17.25
CA GLU A 86 -2.31 13.66 -17.36
C GLU A 86 -1.83 12.21 -17.22
N GLU A 87 -0.72 11.86 -17.87
CA GLU A 87 -0.09 10.54 -17.74
C GLU A 87 0.32 10.26 -16.28
N ILE A 88 0.92 11.25 -15.60
CA ILE A 88 1.30 11.12 -14.18
C ILE A 88 0.05 10.96 -13.29
N ILE A 89 -1.05 11.68 -13.56
CA ILE A 89 -2.32 11.50 -12.82
C ILE A 89 -2.80 10.05 -12.94
N GLY A 90 -2.68 9.45 -14.13
CA GLY A 90 -2.99 8.04 -14.36
C GLY A 90 -2.15 7.11 -13.46
N VAL A 91 -0.83 7.31 -13.42
CA VAL A 91 0.09 6.54 -12.57
C VAL A 91 -0.23 6.71 -11.09
N VAL A 92 -0.48 7.95 -10.64
CA VAL A 92 -0.85 8.23 -9.24
C VAL A 92 -2.13 7.50 -8.85
N ARG A 93 -3.14 7.49 -9.72
CA ARG A 93 -4.40 6.78 -9.49
C ARG A 93 -4.17 5.28 -9.37
N GLN A 94 -3.37 4.71 -10.28
CA GLN A 94 -3.02 3.30 -10.23
C GLN A 94 -2.28 2.93 -8.93
N ASN A 95 -1.36 3.77 -8.48
CA ASN A 95 -0.66 3.57 -7.20
C ASN A 95 -1.63 3.61 -6.00
N GLN A 96 -2.60 4.52 -6.00
CA GLN A 96 -3.64 4.56 -4.96
C GLN A 96 -4.51 3.30 -4.96
N ASP A 97 -4.88 2.78 -6.14
CA ASP A 97 -5.64 1.53 -6.24
C ASP A 97 -4.82 0.33 -5.75
N MET A 98 -3.53 0.26 -6.12
CA MET A 98 -2.61 -0.77 -5.64
C MET A 98 -2.41 -0.70 -4.12
N ALA A 99 -2.27 0.50 -3.55
CA ALA A 99 -2.13 0.70 -2.12
C ALA A 99 -3.39 0.22 -1.37
N ARG A 100 -4.59 0.59 -1.83
CA ARG A 100 -5.86 0.12 -1.26
C ARG A 100 -5.98 -1.40 -1.27
N ASN A 101 -5.64 -2.03 -2.39
CA ASN A 101 -5.67 -3.48 -2.51
C ASN A 101 -4.66 -4.15 -1.55
N ALA A 102 -3.45 -3.59 -1.42
CA ALA A 102 -2.44 -4.11 -0.52
C ALA A 102 -2.87 -3.99 0.96
N VAL A 103 -3.47 -2.86 1.37
CA VAL A 103 -4.02 -2.71 2.73
C VAL A 103 -5.11 -3.75 3.00
N ALA A 104 -6.01 -3.99 2.03
CA ALA A 104 -7.05 -5.01 2.18
C ALA A 104 -6.47 -6.42 2.34
N LEU A 105 -5.45 -6.78 1.56
CA LEU A 105 -4.75 -8.06 1.68
C LEU A 105 -4.01 -8.20 3.02
N MET A 106 -3.40 -7.13 3.52
CA MET A 106 -2.73 -7.13 4.82
C MET A 106 -3.73 -7.27 5.97
N ALA A 107 -4.91 -6.65 5.86
CA ALA A 107 -5.98 -6.82 6.83
C ALA A 107 -6.49 -8.27 6.87
N ASP A 108 -6.71 -8.89 5.72
CA ASP A 108 -7.08 -10.31 5.64
C ASP A 108 -5.98 -11.21 6.21
N GLY A 109 -4.71 -10.97 5.84
CA GLY A 109 -3.57 -11.71 6.37
C GLY A 109 -3.43 -11.60 7.89
N LYS A 110 -3.74 -10.44 8.47
CA LYS A 110 -3.80 -10.25 9.92
C LYS A 110 -4.89 -11.10 10.56
N LEU A 111 -6.10 -11.13 9.99
CA LEU A 111 -7.20 -11.97 10.49
C LEU A 111 -6.84 -13.45 10.42
N GLN A 112 -6.21 -13.90 9.34
CA GLN A 112 -5.74 -15.28 9.20
C GLN A 112 -4.67 -15.63 10.25
N ALA A 113 -3.74 -14.72 10.54
CA ALA A 113 -2.74 -14.91 11.59
C ALA A 113 -3.39 -15.00 12.99
N GLU A 114 -4.39 -14.17 13.28
CA GLU A 114 -5.17 -14.22 14.52
C GLU A 114 -5.97 -15.53 14.66
N ALA A 115 -6.57 -16.03 13.57
CA ALA A 115 -7.23 -17.33 13.55
C ALA A 115 -6.23 -18.48 13.78
N GLY A 116 -5.05 -18.42 13.13
CA GLY A 116 -3.97 -19.37 13.34
C GLY A 116 -3.45 -19.38 14.78
N LEU A 117 -3.43 -18.22 15.45
CA LEU A 117 -3.09 -18.10 16.86
C LEU A 117 -4.10 -18.83 17.76
N ALA A 118 -5.39 -18.69 17.48
CA ALA A 118 -6.44 -19.37 18.23
C ALA A 118 -6.35 -20.90 18.09
N LEU A 119 -6.18 -21.40 16.86
CA LEU A 119 -5.99 -22.84 16.59
C LEU A 119 -4.73 -23.39 17.26
N ALA A 120 -3.63 -22.65 17.22
CA ALA A 120 -2.40 -23.05 17.90
C ALA A 120 -2.61 -23.14 19.42
N ALA A 121 -3.34 -22.20 20.04
CA ALA A 121 -3.64 -22.22 21.46
C ALA A 121 -4.53 -23.42 21.85
N GLU A 122 -5.55 -23.72 21.05
CA GLU A 122 -6.43 -24.89 21.24
C GLU A 122 -5.64 -26.20 21.20
N ALA A 123 -4.78 -26.36 20.19
CA ALA A 123 -3.92 -27.54 20.06
C ALA A 123 -3.04 -27.78 21.31
N GLY A 124 -2.64 -26.71 22.01
CA GLY A 124 -1.84 -26.86 23.24
C GLY A 124 -2.61 -27.31 24.42
N THR A 125 -3.85 -26.85 24.51
CA THR A 125 -4.76 -27.34 25.54
C THR A 125 -4.95 -28.83 25.36
N VAL A 126 -5.20 -29.29 24.13
CA VAL A 126 -5.32 -30.73 23.81
C VAL A 126 -4.03 -31.51 24.13
N ILE A 127 -2.86 -30.97 23.82
CA ILE A 127 -1.58 -31.63 24.16
C ILE A 127 -1.38 -31.75 25.67
N VAL A 128 -1.75 -30.73 26.45
CA VAL A 128 -1.70 -30.79 27.92
C VAL A 128 -2.64 -31.86 28.45
N GLU A 129 -3.87 -31.94 27.94
CA GLU A 129 -4.83 -32.97 28.32
C GLU A 129 -4.34 -34.39 27.99
N ILE A 130 -3.68 -34.58 26.85
CA ILE A 130 -3.06 -35.86 26.46
C ILE A 130 -1.94 -36.23 27.42
N GLN A 131 -1.09 -35.28 27.80
CA GLN A 131 0.00 -35.51 28.75
C GLN A 131 -0.52 -35.91 30.13
N ASP A 132 -1.53 -35.20 30.63
CA ASP A 132 -2.20 -35.51 31.90
C ASP A 132 -2.87 -36.89 31.86
N GLY A 133 -3.53 -37.22 30.75
CA GLY A 133 -4.12 -38.54 30.52
C GLY A 133 -3.07 -39.65 30.53
N ALA A 134 -1.95 -39.45 29.84
CA ALA A 134 -0.84 -40.41 29.81
C ALA A 134 -0.21 -40.60 31.20
N GLN A 135 -0.03 -39.53 31.97
CA GLN A 135 0.50 -39.62 33.33
C GLN A 135 -0.43 -40.44 34.23
N LYS A 136 -1.74 -40.23 34.17
CA LYS A 136 -2.72 -41.03 34.92
C LYS A 136 -2.67 -42.51 34.58
N VAL A 137 -2.44 -42.85 33.30
CA VAL A 137 -2.28 -44.24 32.87
C VAL A 137 -1.01 -44.85 33.46
N VAL A 138 0.11 -44.12 33.43
CA VAL A 138 1.39 -44.56 34.04
C VAL A 138 1.22 -44.79 35.55
N ASP A 139 0.57 -43.87 36.25
CA ASP A 139 0.32 -43.98 37.69
C ASP A 139 -0.55 -45.20 38.03
N ALA A 140 -1.62 -45.44 37.25
CA ALA A 140 -2.50 -46.60 37.43
C ALA A 140 -1.75 -47.92 37.20
N VAL A 141 -0.93 -48.01 36.15
CA VAL A 141 -0.10 -49.20 35.88
C VAL A 141 0.91 -49.42 37.01
N GLY A 142 1.54 -48.36 37.52
CA GLY A 142 2.47 -48.44 38.66
C GLY A 142 1.81 -48.96 39.95
N GLN A 143 0.56 -48.53 40.22
CA GLN A 143 -0.21 -49.03 41.36
C GLN A 143 -0.52 -50.52 41.23
N PHE A 144 -0.96 -50.98 40.05
CA PHE A 144 -1.21 -52.41 39.79
C PHE A 144 0.05 -53.26 39.96
N ALA A 145 1.20 -52.79 39.44
CA ALA A 145 2.46 -53.51 39.56
C ALA A 145 2.90 -53.70 41.02
N ASN A 146 2.71 -52.68 41.87
CA ASN A 146 3.02 -52.74 43.30
C ASN A 146 2.07 -53.65 44.08
N GLN A 147 0.81 -53.77 43.66
CA GLN A 147 -0.13 -54.72 44.28
C GLN A 147 0.21 -56.18 43.95
N LEU A 148 0.78 -56.47 42.78
CA LEU A 148 1.20 -57.83 42.42
C LEU A 148 2.53 -58.26 43.06
N SER A 149 3.37 -57.31 43.49
CA SER A 149 4.67 -57.59 44.13
C SER A 149 4.60 -57.69 45.66
N SER A 150 3.42 -57.43 46.24
CA SER A 150 3.11 -57.57 47.67
C SER A 150 2.44 -58.90 47.95
#